data_AF-A0A7V3QKT1-F1
#
_entry.id   AF-A0A7V3QKT1-F1
#
_cell.length_a   1.000
_cell.length_b   1.000
_cell.length_c   1.000
_cell.angle_alpha   90.00
_cell.angle_beta   90.00
_cell.angle_gamma   90.00
#
_symmetry.space_group_name_H-M   'P 1'
#
loop_
_entity.id
_entity.type
_entity.pdbx_description
1 polymer ?
#
loop_
_entity_poly.entity_id
_entity_poly.type
_entity_poly.pdbx_seq_one_letter_code
_entity_poly.pdbx_strand_id
1 'polypeptide(L)'
;MSFFKKLFFAIVFFILLSSSIRNILNYQNALKFYKHYKNSFEKEKEKNQRLKTEILKKTSLSEIEKTIRNHLNLLQPDEVALIIAQPTPSPSPSPTPSLSNFQKWLNLYQGKTN
;
A
#
# COMPACT_ATOMS: atom_id res chain seq x y z
N MET A 1 -4.09 78.31 -5.13
CA MET A 1 -4.53 77.87 -3.78
C MET A 1 -5.38 76.60 -3.78
N SER A 2 -6.21 76.32 -4.80
CA SER A 2 -7.05 75.09 -4.82
C SER A 2 -6.26 73.80 -5.13
N PHE A 3 -5.21 73.86 -5.95
CA PHE A 3 -4.39 72.70 -6.30
C PHE A 3 -3.66 72.09 -5.10
N PHE A 4 -2.98 72.91 -4.29
CA PHE A 4 -2.31 72.45 -3.07
C PHE A 4 -3.29 71.84 -2.05
N LYS A 5 -4.49 72.39 -1.92
CA LYS A 5 -5.54 71.80 -1.08
C LYS A 5 -5.99 70.43 -1.60
N LYS A 6 -6.22 70.30 -2.92
CA LYS A 6 -6.55 69.01 -3.56
C LYS A 6 -5.43 67.98 -3.38
N LEU A 7 -4.18 68.38 -3.53
CA LEU A 7 -3.00 67.52 -3.33
C LEU A 7 -2.89 67.06 -1.87
N PHE A 8 -3.08 67.96 -0.91
CA PHE A 8 -3.09 67.63 0.52
C PHE A 8 -4.20 66.62 0.85
N PHE A 9 -5.43 66.86 0.39
CA PHE A 9 -6.53 65.92 0.60
C PHE A 9 -6.28 64.56 -0.05
N ALA A 10 -5.67 64.51 -1.24
CA ALA A 10 -5.30 63.25 -1.88
C ALA A 10 -4.28 62.46 -1.04
N ILE A 11 -3.26 63.13 -0.50
CA ILE A 11 -2.26 62.49 0.37
C ILE A 11 -2.91 61.94 1.64
N VAL A 12 -3.74 62.74 2.31
CA VAL A 12 -4.48 62.31 3.51
C VAL A 12 -5.39 61.12 3.18
N PHE A 13 -6.09 61.16 2.04
CA PHE A 13 -6.93 60.05 1.59
C PHE A 13 -6.14 58.76 1.38
N PHE A 14 -4.98 58.82 0.70
CA PHE A 14 -4.12 57.66 0.51
C PHE A 14 -3.59 57.08 1.83
N ILE A 15 -3.26 57.93 2.81
CA ILE A 15 -2.83 57.49 4.15
C ILE A 15 -3.96 56.73 4.85
N LEU A 16 -5.19 57.25 4.82
CA LEU A 16 -6.36 56.57 5.42
C LEU A 16 -6.68 55.24 4.73
N LEU A 17 -6.55 55.20 3.41
CA LEU A 17 -6.74 53.97 2.63
C LEU A 17 -5.68 52.92 2.98
N SER A 18 -4.42 53.34 3.12
CA SER A 18 -3.30 52.43 3.46
C SER A 18 -3.49 51.73 4.81
N SER A 19 -4.04 52.45 5.80
CA SER A 19 -4.36 51.89 7.11
C SER A 19 -5.50 50.86 7.03
N SER A 20 -6.52 51.17 6.23
CA SER A 20 -7.71 50.32 6.09
C SER A 20 -7.43 49.01 5.35
N ILE A 21 -6.48 49.01 4.40
CA ILE A 21 -6.08 47.81 3.64
C ILE A 21 -5.50 46.73 4.56
N ARG A 22 -4.73 47.11 5.59
CA ARG A 22 -4.18 46.14 6.55
C ARG A 22 -5.29 45.45 7.33
N ASN A 23 -6.31 46.21 7.74
CA ASN A 23 -7.43 45.67 8.51
C ASN A 23 -8.25 44.65 7.70
N ILE A 24 -8.54 44.94 6.43
CA ILE A 24 -9.28 44.00 5.58
C ILE A 24 -8.48 42.73 5.30
N LEU A 25 -7.17 42.84 5.06
CA LEU A 25 -6.30 41.67 4.87
C LEU A 25 -6.23 40.81 6.12
N ASN A 26 -6.09 41.42 7.31
CA ASN A 26 -6.08 40.70 8.58
C ASN A 26 -7.38 39.93 8.80
N TYR A 27 -8.52 40.56 8.53
CA TYR A 27 -9.83 39.91 8.65
C TYR A 27 -9.97 38.72 7.70
N GLN A 28 -9.57 38.88 6.43
CA GLN A 28 -9.59 37.79 5.46
C GLN A 28 -8.68 36.63 5.89
N ASN A 29 -7.49 36.94 6.43
CA ASN A 29 -6.55 35.93 6.91
C ASN A 29 -7.11 35.19 8.14
N ALA A 30 -7.73 35.90 9.09
CA ALA A 30 -8.38 35.29 10.24
C ALA A 30 -9.53 34.35 9.84
N LEU A 31 -10.35 34.77 8.86
CA LEU A 31 -11.41 33.91 8.31
C LEU A 31 -10.86 32.66 7.61
N LYS A 32 -9.81 32.81 6.80
CA LYS A 32 -9.14 31.68 6.14
C LYS A 32 -8.57 30.72 7.17
N PHE A 33 -7.88 31.24 8.19
CA PHE A 33 -7.34 30.44 9.29
C PHE A 33 -8.45 29.67 10.01
N TYR A 34 -9.52 30.36 10.41
CA TYR A 34 -10.66 29.72 11.08
C TYR A 34 -11.27 28.60 10.24
N LYS A 35 -11.54 28.86 8.96
CA LYS A 35 -12.13 27.86 8.06
C LYS A 35 -11.20 26.65 7.86
N HIS A 36 -9.91 26.91 7.69
CA HIS A 36 -8.93 25.85 7.56
C HIS A 36 -8.83 25.01 8.83
N TYR A 37 -8.69 25.65 9.99
CA TYR A 37 -8.59 24.98 11.28
C TYR A 37 -9.84 24.13 11.58
N LYS A 38 -11.04 24.68 11.37
CA LYS A 38 -12.30 23.95 11.55
C LYS A 38 -12.37 22.70 10.67
N ASN A 39 -11.99 22.82 9.40
CA ASN A 39 -11.99 21.68 8.48
C ASN A 39 -10.99 20.60 8.90
N SER A 40 -9.77 20.99 9.29
CA SER A 40 -8.75 20.06 9.78
C SER A 40 -9.18 19.37 11.07
N PHE A 41 -9.85 20.09 11.97
CA PHE A 41 -10.40 19.52 13.21
C PHE A 41 -11.47 18.46 12.93
N GLU A 42 -12.46 18.76 12.07
CA GLU A 42 -13.50 17.77 11.73
C GLU A 42 -12.91 16.53 11.05
N LYS A 43 -11.91 16.69 10.17
CA LYS A 43 -11.21 15.55 9.55
C LYS A 43 -10.49 14.67 10.56
N GLU A 44 -9.76 15.25 11.51
CA GLU A 44 -9.08 14.48 12.55
C GLU A 44 -10.07 13.81 13.50
N LYS A 45 -11.22 14.44 13.78
CA LYS A 45 -12.31 13.84 14.55
C LYS A 45 -12.91 12.61 13.85
N GLU A 46 -13.23 12.72 12.56
CA GLU A 46 -13.72 11.59 11.76
C GLU A 46 -12.69 10.45 11.70
N LYS A 47 -11.42 10.80 11.47
CA LYS A 47 -10.31 9.83 11.48
C LYS A 47 -10.18 9.12 12.82
N ASN A 48 -10.28 9.84 13.94
CA ASN A 48 -10.24 9.25 15.27
C ASN A 48 -11.38 8.25 15.47
N GLN A 49 -12.60 8.60 15.07
CA GLN A 49 -13.77 7.71 15.16
C GLN A 49 -13.60 6.46 14.28
N ARG A 50 -13.09 6.63 13.06
CA ARG A 50 -12.79 5.52 12.16
C ARG A 50 -11.75 4.57 12.77
N LEU A 51 -10.64 5.10 13.28
CA LEU A 51 -9.59 4.30 13.91
C LEU A 51 -10.10 3.54 15.13
N LYS A 52 -10.90 4.17 15.98
CA LYS A 52 -11.57 3.49 17.11
C LYS A 52 -12.44 2.33 16.64
N THR A 53 -13.19 2.54 15.55
CA THR A 53 -14.04 1.50 14.96
C THR A 53 -13.20 0.36 14.38
N GLU A 54 -12.11 0.66 13.69
CA GLU A 54 -11.18 -0.34 13.15
C GLU A 54 -10.50 -1.15 14.26
N ILE A 55 -10.12 -0.52 15.37
CA ILE A 55 -9.60 -1.23 16.55
C ILE A 55 -10.64 -2.23 17.07
N LEU A 56 -11.89 -1.79 17.29
CA LEU A 56 -12.96 -2.68 17.76
C LEU A 56 -13.19 -3.85 16.80
N LYS A 57 -13.18 -3.60 15.48
CA LYS A 57 -13.30 -4.66 14.47
C LYS A 57 -12.15 -5.65 14.53
N LYS A 58 -10.91 -5.18 14.63
CA LYS A 58 -9.72 -6.05 14.70
C LYS A 58 -9.61 -6.81 16.02
N THR A 59 -10.10 -6.25 17.12
CA THR A 59 -10.14 -6.91 18.43
C THR A 59 -11.34 -7.88 18.56
N SER A 60 -12.26 -7.89 17.59
CA SER A 60 -13.35 -8.87 17.60
C SER A 60 -12.79 -10.30 17.52
N LEU A 61 -13.39 -11.21 18.30
CA LEU A 61 -12.94 -12.61 18.39
C LEU A 61 -12.87 -13.28 17.01
N SER A 62 -13.83 -12.99 16.12
CA SER A 62 -13.85 -13.53 14.75
C SER A 62 -12.66 -13.09 13.92
N GLU A 63 -12.23 -11.82 14.03
CA GLU A 63 -11.10 -11.31 13.25
C GLU A 63 -9.76 -11.81 13.82
N ILE A 64 -9.67 -11.96 15.14
CA ILE A 64 -8.52 -12.58 15.83
C ILE A 64 -8.38 -14.03 15.37
N GLU A 65 -9.47 -14.81 15.45
CA GLU A 65 -9.48 -16.21 15.03
C GLU A 65 -9.11 -16.37 13.56
N LYS A 66 -9.67 -15.54 12.67
CA LYS A 66 -9.31 -15.51 11.25
C LYS A 66 -7.83 -15.19 11.04
N THR A 67 -7.29 -14.21 11.78
CA THR A 67 -5.87 -13.84 11.70
C THR A 67 -4.97 -15.00 12.15
N ILE A 68 -5.33 -15.67 13.25
CA ILE A 68 -4.62 -16.85 13.76
C ILE A 68 -4.67 -18.00 12.75
N ARG A 69 -5.85 -18.31 12.18
CA ARG A 69 -5.99 -19.36 11.15
C ARG A 69 -5.12 -19.08 9.93
N ASN A 70 -5.16 -17.85 9.42
CA ASN A 70 -4.36 -17.44 8.27
C ASN A 70 -2.85 -17.56 8.55
N HIS A 71 -2.38 -17.15 9.74
CA HIS A 71 -0.97 -17.27 10.11
C HIS A 71 -0.50 -18.71 10.28
N LEU A 72 -1.37 -19.58 10.81
CA LEU A 72 -1.08 -20.99 11.02
C LEU A 72 -1.40 -21.85 9.78
N ASN A 73 -1.81 -21.21 8.67
CA ASN A 73 -2.28 -21.88 7.45
C ASN A 73 -3.32 -22.98 7.73
N LEU A 74 -4.21 -22.71 8.70
CA LEU A 74 -5.31 -23.60 9.08
C LEU A 74 -6.50 -23.37 8.15
N LEU A 75 -7.17 -24.47 7.79
CA LEU A 75 -8.35 -24.45 6.92
C LEU A 75 -9.51 -23.68 7.56
N GLN A 76 -10.26 -22.95 6.73
CA GLN A 76 -11.57 -22.44 7.10
C GLN A 76 -12.60 -23.58 7.18
N PRO A 77 -13.73 -23.39 7.89
CA PRO A 77 -14.76 -24.43 8.05
C PRO A 77 -15.26 -25.06 6.73
N ASP A 78 -15.21 -24.32 5.63
CA ASP A 78 -15.71 -24.74 4.32
C ASP A 78 -14.58 -25.04 3.29
N GLU A 79 -13.31 -25.09 3.72
CA GLU A 79 -12.16 -25.37 2.86
C GLU A 79 -11.69 -26.84 2.94
N VAL A 80 -11.23 -27.39 1.82
CA VAL A 80 -10.70 -28.76 1.71
C VAL A 80 -9.19 -28.70 1.45
N ALA A 81 -8.38 -29.35 2.29
CA ALA A 81 -6.94 -29.47 2.05
C ALA A 81 -6.66 -30.41 0.87
N LEU A 82 -6.00 -29.89 -0.16
CA LEU A 82 -5.43 -30.70 -1.24
C LEU A 82 -3.97 -31.04 -0.90
N ILE A 83 -3.73 -32.26 -0.42
CA ILE A 83 -2.38 -32.77 -0.17
C ILE A 83 -1.83 -33.36 -1.47
N ILE A 84 -0.90 -32.66 -2.12
CA ILE A 84 -0.22 -33.15 -3.32
C ILE A 84 0.96 -34.01 -2.88
N ALA A 85 0.92 -35.32 -3.18
CA ALA A 85 2.06 -36.20 -2.98
C ALA A 85 3.24 -35.74 -3.86
N GLN A 86 4.43 -35.67 -3.29
CA GLN A 86 5.63 -35.37 -4.08
C GLN A 86 5.83 -36.47 -5.12
N PRO A 87 6.14 -36.14 -6.38
CA PRO A 87 6.39 -37.14 -7.40
C PRO A 87 7.61 -37.97 -6.99
N THR A 88 7.45 -39.29 -7.00
CA THR A 88 8.58 -40.23 -6.84
C THR A 88 9.63 -39.90 -7.92
N PRO A 89 10.91 -39.73 -7.57
CA PRO A 89 11.94 -39.46 -8.58
C PRO A 89 11.95 -40.61 -9.60
N SER A 90 11.99 -40.26 -10.89
CA SER A 90 12.08 -41.24 -11.96
C SER A 90 13.28 -42.16 -11.73
N PRO A 91 13.15 -43.48 -11.96
CA PRO A 91 14.27 -44.40 -11.81
C PRO A 91 15.43 -43.93 -12.70
N SER A 92 16.62 -43.83 -12.12
CA SER A 92 17.84 -43.55 -12.88
C SER A 92 18.01 -44.64 -13.94
N PRO A 93 18.32 -44.29 -15.21
CA PRO A 93 18.56 -45.29 -16.23
C PRO A 93 19.67 -46.24 -15.76
N SER A 94 19.44 -47.55 -15.91
CA SER A 94 20.47 -48.56 -15.65
C SER A 94 21.68 -48.23 -16.53
N PRO A 95 22.91 -48.18 -15.99
CA PRO A 95 24.09 -47.88 -16.78
C PRO A 95 24.18 -48.87 -17.93
N THR A 96 24.12 -48.36 -19.17
CA THR A 96 24.39 -49.18 -20.35
C THR A 96 25.86 -49.58 -20.30
N PRO A 97 26.20 -50.88 -20.31
CA PRO A 97 27.60 -51.29 -20.30
C PRO A 97 28.28 -50.76 -21.57
N SER A 98 29.33 -49.94 -21.40
CA SER A 98 30.10 -49.38 -22.50
C SER A 98 31.02 -50.46 -23.10
N LEU A 99 30.47 -51.36 -23.90
CA LEU A 99 31.26 -52.34 -24.65
C LEU A 99 32.08 -51.62 -25.73
N SER A 100 33.34 -52.01 -25.90
CA SER A 100 34.15 -51.54 -27.03
C SER A 100 33.57 -52.04 -28.35
N ASN A 101 33.85 -51.34 -29.46
CA ASN A 101 33.32 -51.73 -30.78
C ASN A 101 33.68 -53.17 -31.15
N PHE A 102 34.87 -53.65 -30.78
CA PHE A 102 35.28 -55.04 -30.99
C PHE A 102 34.40 -56.03 -30.20
N GLN A 103 34.13 -55.73 -28.93
CA GLN A 103 33.27 -56.59 -28.09
C GLN A 103 31.83 -56.62 -28.62
N LYS A 104 31.33 -55.51 -29.17
CA LYS A 104 30.02 -55.47 -29.85
C LYS A 104 29.98 -56.41 -31.06
N TRP A 105 31.01 -56.36 -31.91
CA TRP A 105 31.12 -57.26 -33.07
C TRP A 105 31.26 -58.72 -32.69
N LEU A 106 32.05 -59.03 -31.65
CA LEU A 106 32.23 -60.40 -31.18
C LEU A 106 30.91 -60.98 -30.62
N ASN A 107 30.15 -60.19 -29.86
CA ASN A 107 28.86 -60.63 -29.32
C ASN A 107 27.82 -60.86 -30.43
N LEU A 108 27.81 -60.01 -31.48
CA LEU A 108 26.99 -60.22 -32.68
C LEU A 108 27.35 -61.53 -33.39
N TYR A 109 28.64 -61.80 -33.57
CA TYR A 109 29.12 -63.01 -34.23
C TYR A 109 28.81 -64.28 -33.41
N GLN A 110 28.85 -64.18 -32.08
CA GLN A 110 28.53 -65.29 -31.17
C GLN A 110 27.03 -65.47 -30.93
N GLY A 111 26.15 -64.67 -31.55
CA GLY A 111 24.69 -64.76 -31.38
C GLY A 111 24.21 -64.43 -29.96
N LYS A 112 25.05 -63.77 -29.14
CA LYS A 112 24.70 -63.38 -27.77
C LYS A 112 24.04 -62.01 -27.80
N THR A 113 22.82 -61.96 -28.29
CA THR A 113 21.95 -60.78 -28.19
C THR A 113 20.78 -61.11 -27.27
N ASN A 114 20.77 -60.52 -26.07
CA ASN A 114 19.53 -60.25 -25.33
C ASN A 114 19.23 -58.76 -25.48
#